data_AF-A0A1H6SI35-F1
#
_entry.id   AF-A0A1H6SI35-F1
#
_cell.length_a   1.000
_cell.length_b   1.000
_cell.length_c   1.000
_cell.angle_alpha   90.00
_cell.angle_beta   90.00
_cell.angle_gamma   90.00
#
_symmetry.space_group_name_H-M   'P 1'
#
loop_
_entity.id
_entity.type
_entity.pdbx_description
1 polymer ?
#
loop_
_entity_poly.entity_id
_entity_poly.type
_entity_poly.pdbx_seq_one_letter_code
_entity_poly.pdbx_strand_id
1 'polypeptide(L)'
;MPPATPATSLLDTRLRVETPEGVDLLLSPASALTRARAFAVDLALRAALSLALLGVLGRLGELGIGLGLILLFLLNWWYMVLFEVLNQGRSPGKQLFGLRVVHEDGTPVGWGAALLRNLLRFVDMLPLGYCCGLLASLANPRFQRLGDLAAGTLVIHQPRAPAAVQLEPMTPLPAPFALSAAEQRAVLAYGERQRQLSPARREELAGLLAPLLGVTAEQAPLRLQQIAADLRGTP
;
A
#
# COMPACT_ATOMS: atom_id res chain seq x y z
N MET A 1 29.24 16.97 -13.38
CA MET A 1 28.40 16.04 -14.18
C MET A 1 27.03 15.98 -13.52
N PRO A 2 25.95 16.43 -14.19
CA PRO A 2 24.61 16.18 -13.69
C PRO A 2 24.35 14.65 -13.68
N PRO A 3 23.63 14.11 -12.68
CA PRO A 3 23.30 12.69 -12.65
C PRO A 3 22.45 12.33 -13.86
N ALA A 4 22.77 11.21 -14.51
CA ALA A 4 22.05 10.71 -15.66
C ALA A 4 20.57 10.48 -15.29
N THR A 5 19.67 11.17 -15.99
CA THR A 5 18.22 10.96 -15.90
C THR A 5 17.95 9.48 -16.23
N PRO A 6 17.48 8.65 -15.29
CA PRO A 6 17.19 7.26 -15.60
C PRO A 6 16.08 7.21 -16.66
N ALA A 7 16.30 6.45 -17.73
CA ALA A 7 15.36 6.29 -18.82
C ALA A 7 13.98 5.89 -18.26
N THR A 8 12.99 6.76 -18.47
CA THR A 8 11.59 6.49 -18.16
C THR A 8 11.15 5.31 -19.02
N SER A 9 11.03 4.12 -18.40
CA SER A 9 10.30 3.01 -19.00
C SER A 9 8.89 3.51 -19.31
N LEU A 10 8.58 3.75 -20.59
CA LEU A 10 7.29 4.30 -21.03
C LEU A 10 6.08 3.43 -20.63
N LEU A 11 6.31 2.21 -20.17
CA LEU A 11 5.30 1.26 -19.72
C LEU A 11 5.16 1.18 -18.20
N ASP A 12 6.01 1.87 -17.43
CA ASP A 12 5.92 1.86 -15.96
C ASP A 12 4.99 2.98 -15.50
N THR A 13 3.90 2.60 -14.81
CA THR A 13 2.94 3.57 -14.23
C THR A 13 3.42 4.08 -12.86
N ARG A 14 4.62 3.68 -12.40
CA ARG A 14 5.19 4.16 -11.14
C ARG A 14 5.59 5.63 -11.23
N LEU A 15 5.14 6.41 -10.25
CA LEU A 15 5.50 7.81 -10.07
C LEU A 15 6.60 7.91 -9.02
N ARG A 16 7.74 8.50 -9.39
CA ARG A 16 8.77 8.88 -8.42
C ARG A 16 8.38 10.24 -7.83
N VAL A 17 8.29 10.30 -6.51
CA VAL A 17 7.96 11.52 -5.78
C VAL A 17 8.96 11.72 -4.65
N GLU A 18 9.53 12.91 -4.57
CA GLU A 18 10.37 13.32 -3.45
C GLU A 18 9.47 13.72 -2.28
N THR A 19 9.65 13.06 -1.15
CA THR A 19 8.95 13.41 0.08
C THR A 19 9.55 14.68 0.71
N PRO A 20 8.82 15.37 1.61
CA PRO A 20 9.36 16.51 2.35
C PRO A 20 10.64 16.20 3.14
N GLU A 21 10.84 14.93 3.51
CA GLU A 21 12.03 14.42 4.17
C GLU A 21 13.22 14.17 3.22
N GLY A 22 13.07 14.46 1.92
CA GLY A 22 14.11 14.28 0.90
C GLY A 22 14.30 12.83 0.46
N VAL A 23 13.33 11.96 0.71
CA VAL A 23 13.37 10.54 0.31
C VAL A 23 12.53 10.31 -0.94
N ASP A 24 13.14 9.68 -1.96
CA ASP A 24 12.45 9.23 -3.18
C ASP A 24 11.50 8.06 -2.88
N LEU A 25 10.20 8.30 -3.04
CA LEU A 25 9.19 7.24 -3.00
C LEU A 25 8.73 6.88 -4.41
N LEU A 26 8.59 5.59 -4.67
CA LEU A 26 7.95 5.05 -5.86
C LEU A 26 6.50 4.73 -5.55
N LEU A 27 5.60 5.61 -5.98
CA LEU A 27 4.16 5.45 -5.83
C LEU A 27 3.58 4.71 -7.04
N SER A 28 2.63 3.82 -6.82
CA SER A 28 1.90 3.12 -7.89
C SER A 28 0.43 3.57 -7.87
N PRO A 29 0.03 4.53 -8.73
CA PRO A 29 -1.34 4.97 -8.85
C PRO A 29 -2.29 3.81 -9.11
N ALA A 30 -3.44 3.81 -8.45
CA ALA A 30 -4.48 2.82 -8.67
C ALA A 30 -5.30 3.19 -9.90
N SER A 31 -5.52 2.22 -10.79
CA SER A 31 -6.35 2.41 -11.99
C SER A 31 -7.80 2.75 -11.65
N ALA A 32 -8.48 3.45 -12.56
CA ALA A 32 -9.89 3.83 -12.42
C ALA A 32 -10.80 2.62 -12.09
N LEU A 33 -10.55 1.46 -12.71
CA LEU A 33 -11.33 0.25 -12.49
C LEU A 33 -11.15 -0.31 -11.07
N THR A 34 -9.92 -0.37 -10.56
CA THR A 34 -9.66 -0.87 -9.20
C THR A 34 -10.31 0.04 -8.15
N ARG A 35 -10.26 1.36 -8.40
CA ARG A 35 -10.97 2.35 -7.57
C ARG A 35 -12.48 2.16 -7.62
N ALA A 36 -13.06 1.90 -8.80
CA ALA A 36 -14.49 1.65 -8.96
C ALA A 36 -14.93 0.38 -8.21
N ARG A 37 -14.13 -0.69 -8.25
CA ARG A 37 -14.40 -1.93 -7.49
C ARG A 37 -14.36 -1.70 -5.97
N ALA A 38 -13.36 -0.97 -5.48
CA ALA A 38 -13.29 -0.58 -4.07
C ALA A 38 -14.52 0.25 -3.66
N PHE A 39 -14.92 1.21 -4.50
CA PHE A 39 -16.12 2.01 -4.26
C PHE A 39 -17.41 1.18 -4.26
N ALA A 40 -17.54 0.18 -5.13
CA ALA A 40 -18.70 -0.71 -5.16
C ALA A 40 -18.88 -1.47 -3.84
N VAL A 41 -17.78 -1.94 -3.24
CA VAL A 41 -17.81 -2.57 -1.91
C VAL A 41 -18.26 -1.59 -0.83
N ASP A 42 -17.70 -0.38 -0.82
CA ASP A 42 -18.13 0.67 0.12
C ASP A 42 -19.58 1.11 -0.11
N LEU A 43 -20.08 1.07 -1.34
CA LEU A 43 -21.48 1.36 -1.66
C LEU A 43 -22.39 0.26 -1.12
N ALA A 44 -22.04 -1.01 -1.32
CA ALA A 44 -22.80 -2.15 -0.79
C ALA A 44 -22.86 -2.13 0.75
N LEU A 45 -21.73 -1.85 1.41
CA LEU A 45 -21.68 -1.72 2.88
C LEU A 45 -22.57 -0.58 3.39
N ARG A 46 -22.48 0.60 2.77
CA ARG A 46 -23.35 1.74 3.14
C ARG A 46 -24.82 1.46 2.87
N ALA A 47 -25.16 0.79 1.77
CA ALA A 47 -26.53 0.42 1.46
C ALA A 47 -27.09 -0.56 2.50
N ALA A 48 -26.32 -1.59 2.86
CA ALA A 48 -26.71 -2.55 3.90
C ALA A 48 -26.92 -1.87 5.26
N LEU A 49 -26.00 -0.99 5.67
CA LEU A 49 -26.12 -0.22 6.91
C LEU A 49 -27.33 0.72 6.87
N SER A 50 -27.59 1.38 5.74
CA SER A 50 -28.75 2.25 5.55
C SER A 50 -30.07 1.49 5.69
N LEU A 51 -30.18 0.31 5.06
CA LEU A 51 -31.36 -0.53 5.16
C LEU A 51 -31.58 -1.06 6.58
N ALA A 52 -30.51 -1.50 7.25
CA ALA A 52 -30.59 -1.94 8.64
C ALA A 52 -31.04 -0.80 9.56
N LEU A 53 -30.47 0.39 9.39
CA LEU A 53 -30.80 1.59 10.16
C LEU A 53 -32.28 1.98 10.00
N LEU A 54 -32.76 2.04 8.75
CA LEU A 54 -34.17 2.32 8.46
C LEU A 54 -35.10 1.24 9.01
N GLY A 55 -34.73 -0.04 8.88
CA GLY A 55 -35.54 -1.15 9.40
C GLY A 55 -35.63 -1.19 10.93
N VAL A 56 -34.57 -0.79 11.63
CA VAL A 56 -34.56 -0.70 13.11
C VAL A 56 -35.31 0.55 13.57
N LEU A 57 -34.91 1.73 13.09
CA LEU A 57 -35.47 2.99 13.54
C LEU A 57 -36.89 3.22 13.06
N GLY A 58 -37.27 2.71 11.89
CA GLY A 58 -38.65 2.80 11.39
C GLY A 58 -39.68 2.16 12.32
N ARG A 59 -39.27 1.24 13.20
CA ARG A 59 -40.14 0.66 14.24
C ARG A 59 -40.50 1.64 15.36
N LEU A 60 -39.78 2.75 15.49
CA LEU A 60 -40.00 3.78 16.51
C LEU A 60 -40.96 4.89 16.03
N GLY A 61 -41.62 4.72 14.88
CA GLY A 61 -42.53 5.72 14.30
C GLY A 61 -41.81 6.98 13.81
N GLU A 62 -42.47 8.14 13.90
CA GLU A 62 -41.98 9.41 13.34
C GLU A 62 -40.64 9.86 13.94
N LEU A 63 -40.45 9.68 15.25
CA LEU A 63 -39.18 9.97 15.92
C LEU A 63 -38.03 9.13 15.34
N GLY A 64 -38.29 7.85 15.10
CA GLY A 64 -37.34 6.94 14.47
C GLY A 64 -36.98 7.32 13.05
N ILE A 65 -37.97 7.72 12.26
CA ILE A 65 -37.75 8.21 10.89
C ILE A 65 -36.87 9.47 10.92
N GLY A 66 -37.17 10.44 11.78
CA GLY A 66 -36.38 11.66 11.92
C GLY A 66 -34.92 11.37 12.29
N LEU A 67 -34.68 10.55 13.31
CA LEU A 67 -33.33 10.11 13.69
C LEU A 67 -32.64 9.32 12.57
N GLY A 68 -33.40 8.47 11.86
CA GLY A 68 -32.91 7.69 10.73
C GLY A 68 -32.40 8.57 9.59
N LEU A 69 -33.12 9.64 9.25
CA LEU A 69 -32.68 10.60 8.23
C LEU A 69 -31.38 11.32 8.61
N ILE A 70 -31.25 11.74 9.88
CA ILE A 70 -30.02 12.36 10.39
C ILE A 70 -28.84 11.39 10.28
N LEU A 71 -29.02 10.15 10.74
CA LEU A 71 -27.98 9.13 10.71
C LEU A 71 -27.64 8.68 9.28
N LEU A 72 -28.62 8.63 8.37
CA LEU A 72 -28.38 8.38 6.95
C LEU A 72 -27.58 9.49 6.28
N PHE A 73 -27.87 10.75 6.62
CA PHE A 73 -27.07 11.89 6.18
C PHE A 73 -25.63 11.74 6.67
N LEU A 74 -25.45 11.48 7.98
CA LEU A 74 -24.12 11.30 8.55
C LEU A 74 -23.36 10.14 7.89
N LEU A 75 -24.02 8.99 7.71
CA LEU A 75 -23.43 7.83 7.06
C LEU A 75 -23.00 8.13 5.62
N ASN A 76 -23.82 8.82 4.82
CA ASN A 76 -23.49 9.05 3.41
C ASN A 76 -22.38 10.09 3.20
N TRP A 77 -22.37 11.12 4.03
CA TRP A 77 -21.43 12.24 3.93
C TRP A 77 -20.12 11.98 4.67
N TRP A 78 -20.17 11.40 5.86
CA TRP A 78 -19.00 11.28 6.73
C TRP A 78 -18.30 9.93 6.65
N TYR A 79 -18.93 8.85 6.17
CA TYR A 79 -18.29 7.53 6.09
C TYR A 79 -16.92 7.59 5.42
N MET A 80 -16.84 8.18 4.21
CA MET A 80 -15.57 8.24 3.48
C MET A 80 -14.55 9.15 4.17
N VAL A 81 -14.98 10.31 4.65
CA VAL A 81 -14.11 11.28 5.32
C VAL A 81 -13.49 10.68 6.58
N LEU A 82 -14.32 10.05 7.42
CA LEU A 82 -13.89 9.43 8.67
C LEU A 82 -12.90 8.30 8.42
N PHE A 83 -13.16 7.41 7.46
CA PHE A 83 -12.21 6.36 7.12
C PHE A 83 -10.94 6.90 6.48
N GLU A 84 -11.02 7.94 5.66
CA GLU A 84 -9.83 8.54 5.05
C GLU A 84 -8.92 9.21 6.09
N VAL A 85 -9.48 9.84 7.12
CA VAL A 85 -8.67 10.50 8.15
C VAL A 85 -8.24 9.52 9.25
N LEU A 86 -9.18 8.74 9.80
CA LEU A 86 -8.93 7.88 10.97
C LEU A 86 -8.20 6.59 10.61
N ASN A 87 -8.35 6.11 9.38
CA ASN A 87 -7.78 4.84 8.93
C ASN A 87 -6.71 5.04 7.84
N GLN A 88 -5.94 6.12 7.94
CA GLN A 88 -4.77 6.41 7.10
C GLN A 88 -5.08 6.35 5.58
N GLY A 89 -6.20 6.93 5.17
CA GLY A 89 -6.62 6.99 3.78
C GLY A 89 -7.33 5.74 3.26
N ARG A 90 -7.85 4.87 4.14
CA ARG A 90 -8.38 3.55 3.75
C ARG A 90 -9.82 3.37 4.21
N SER A 91 -10.74 3.26 3.26
CA SER A 91 -12.08 2.72 3.51
C SER A 91 -12.05 1.18 3.49
N PRO A 92 -13.03 0.48 4.08
CA PRO A 92 -13.14 -0.98 4.02
C PRO A 92 -13.01 -1.55 2.60
N GLY A 93 -13.68 -0.92 1.61
CA GLY A 93 -13.53 -1.30 0.20
C GLY A 93 -12.11 -1.11 -0.31
N LYS A 94 -11.46 0.03 0.01
CA LYS A 94 -10.06 0.28 -0.37
C LYS A 94 -9.10 -0.71 0.30
N GLN A 95 -9.32 -1.06 1.57
CA GLN A 95 -8.51 -2.04 2.27
C GLN A 95 -8.55 -3.41 1.59
N LEU A 96 -9.74 -3.86 1.16
CA LEU A 96 -9.90 -5.14 0.48
C LEU A 96 -9.07 -5.24 -0.81
N PHE A 97 -8.95 -4.12 -1.54
CA PHE A 97 -8.15 -4.05 -2.76
C PHE A 97 -6.72 -3.53 -2.53
N GLY A 98 -6.27 -3.42 -1.28
CA GLY A 98 -4.93 -2.95 -0.94
C GLY A 98 -4.64 -1.53 -1.43
N LEU A 99 -5.63 -0.64 -1.35
CA LEU A 99 -5.54 0.75 -1.77
C LEU A 99 -5.44 1.68 -0.57
N ARG A 100 -4.69 2.77 -0.73
CA ARG A 100 -4.69 3.88 0.22
C ARG A 100 -4.65 5.22 -0.49
N VAL A 101 -5.16 6.20 0.21
CA VAL A 101 -5.17 7.58 -0.21
C VAL A 101 -4.00 8.32 0.44
N VAL A 102 -3.27 9.11 -0.34
CA VAL A 102 -2.14 9.94 0.10
C VAL A 102 -2.17 11.31 -0.58
N HIS A 103 -1.42 12.28 -0.07
CA HIS A 103 -1.08 13.47 -0.84
C HIS A 103 -0.17 13.11 -2.03
N GLU A 104 -0.03 14.01 -2.99
CA GLU A 104 0.89 13.79 -4.11
C GLU A 104 2.31 13.47 -3.63
N ASP A 105 2.75 14.12 -2.55
CA ASP A 105 4.05 13.94 -1.89
C ASP A 105 4.15 12.63 -1.07
N GLY A 106 3.12 11.78 -1.09
CA GLY A 106 3.08 10.51 -0.35
C GLY A 106 2.69 10.61 1.12
N THR A 107 2.54 11.82 1.66
CA THR A 107 2.15 12.05 3.06
C THR A 107 0.68 11.65 3.35
N PRO A 108 0.33 11.36 4.62
CA PRO A 108 -1.05 11.03 5.00
C PRO A 108 -2.02 12.18 4.76
N VAL A 109 -3.25 11.87 4.34
CA VAL A 109 -4.27 12.89 4.08
C VAL A 109 -4.91 13.40 5.37
N GLY A 110 -5.03 14.72 5.49
CA GLY A 110 -5.73 15.39 6.60
C GLY A 110 -7.22 15.68 6.33
N TRP A 111 -7.88 16.28 7.32
CA TRP A 111 -9.32 16.58 7.29
C TRP A 111 -9.76 17.44 6.09
N GLY A 112 -9.07 18.55 5.82
CA GLY A 112 -9.45 19.48 4.76
C GLY A 112 -9.43 18.84 3.37
N ALA A 113 -8.35 18.13 3.05
CA ALA A 113 -8.22 17.42 1.79
C ALA A 113 -9.23 16.27 1.66
N ALA A 114 -9.49 15.51 2.73
CA ALA A 114 -10.53 14.47 2.73
C ALA A 114 -11.94 15.06 2.50
N LEU A 115 -12.27 16.17 3.17
CA LEU A 115 -13.56 16.85 3.02
C LEU A 115 -13.76 17.38 1.60
N LEU A 116 -12.78 18.13 1.07
CA LEU A 116 -12.86 18.75 -0.26
C LEU A 116 -13.13 17.70 -1.35
N ARG A 117 -12.43 16.56 -1.27
CA ARG A 117 -12.59 15.46 -2.23
C ARG A 117 -13.93 14.77 -2.15
N ASN A 118 -14.44 14.59 -0.94
CA ASN A 118 -15.72 13.93 -0.73
C ASN A 118 -16.90 14.87 -1.05
N LEU A 119 -16.72 16.19 -0.92
CA LEU A 119 -17.68 17.19 -1.40
C LEU A 119 -17.75 17.21 -2.93
N LEU A 120 -16.59 17.26 -3.60
CA LEU A 120 -16.51 17.23 -5.08
C LEU A 120 -16.95 15.89 -5.69
N ARG A 121 -17.13 14.85 -4.87
CA ARG A 121 -17.75 13.59 -5.31
C ARG A 121 -19.16 13.80 -5.87
N PHE A 122 -19.88 14.82 -5.40
CA PHE A 122 -21.20 15.15 -5.97
C PHE A 122 -21.07 15.65 -7.40
N VAL A 123 -20.05 16.45 -7.70
CA VAL A 123 -19.73 16.90 -9.05
C VAL A 123 -19.28 15.73 -9.92
N ASP A 124 -18.47 14.82 -9.36
CA ASP A 124 -18.04 13.61 -10.06
C ASP A 124 -19.24 12.76 -10.54
N MET A 125 -20.36 12.75 -9.79
CA MET A 125 -21.57 11.96 -10.09
C MET A 125 -22.36 12.45 -11.30
N LEU A 126 -22.16 13.71 -11.72
CA LEU A 126 -22.89 14.30 -12.84
C LEU A 126 -22.34 13.80 -14.20
N PRO A 127 -23.12 13.88 -15.30
CA PRO A 127 -24.59 13.98 -15.31
C PRO A 127 -25.28 12.62 -15.02
N LEU A 128 -24.60 11.49 -15.25
CA LEU A 128 -25.11 10.14 -15.01
C LEU A 128 -24.02 9.29 -14.34
N GLY A 129 -24.25 8.83 -13.11
CA GLY A 129 -23.54 7.67 -12.53
C GLY A 129 -22.01 7.73 -12.51
N TYR A 130 -21.40 8.88 -12.14
CA TYR A 130 -19.94 9.08 -12.06
C TYR A 130 -19.19 9.33 -13.38
N CYS A 131 -19.89 9.65 -14.47
CA CYS A 131 -19.26 9.97 -15.76
C CYS A 131 -18.15 11.04 -15.68
N CYS A 132 -18.40 12.18 -15.03
CA CYS A 132 -17.39 13.24 -14.90
C CYS A 132 -16.13 12.76 -14.17
N GLY A 133 -16.29 12.05 -13.05
CA GLY A 133 -15.18 11.50 -12.30
C GLY A 133 -14.37 10.45 -13.07
N LEU A 134 -15.05 9.61 -13.85
CA LEU A 134 -14.41 8.61 -14.71
C LEU A 134 -13.63 9.27 -15.83
N LEU A 135 -14.22 10.24 -16.55
CA LEU A 135 -13.56 10.96 -17.62
C LEU A 135 -12.32 11.70 -17.12
N ALA A 136 -12.41 12.39 -15.98
CA ALA A 136 -11.25 13.04 -15.35
C ALA A 136 -10.15 12.00 -15.01
N SER A 137 -10.54 10.86 -14.45
CA SER A 137 -9.60 9.79 -14.12
C SER A 137 -8.96 9.12 -15.35
N LEU A 138 -9.65 9.06 -16.48
CA LEU A 138 -9.10 8.50 -17.71
C LEU A 138 -8.25 9.50 -18.50
N ALA A 139 -8.59 10.79 -18.40
CA ALA A 139 -7.85 11.88 -19.04
C ALA A 139 -6.55 12.24 -18.30
N ASN A 140 -6.38 11.78 -17.06
CA ASN A 140 -5.21 12.08 -16.25
C ASN A 140 -4.28 10.84 -16.14
N PRO A 141 -2.97 10.97 -16.44
CA PRO A 141 -2.01 9.87 -16.37
C PRO A 141 -1.81 9.29 -14.96
N ARG A 142 -2.17 10.05 -13.92
CA ARG A 142 -2.13 9.64 -12.51
C ARG A 142 -3.48 9.06 -12.02
N PHE A 143 -4.46 8.90 -12.90
CA PHE A 143 -5.80 8.38 -12.60
C PHE A 143 -6.53 9.13 -11.46
N GLN A 144 -6.37 10.46 -11.42
CA GLN A 144 -7.01 11.34 -10.44
C GLN A 144 -8.39 11.78 -10.93
N ARG A 145 -9.40 11.73 -10.05
CA ARG A 145 -10.71 12.36 -10.31
C ARG A 145 -10.68 13.85 -9.95
N LEU A 146 -11.72 14.60 -10.29
CA LEU A 146 -11.81 16.05 -10.02
C LEU A 146 -11.58 16.38 -8.54
N GLY A 147 -12.19 15.63 -7.64
CA GLY A 147 -11.97 15.79 -6.21
C GLY A 147 -10.50 15.64 -5.83
N ASP A 148 -9.83 14.60 -6.35
CA ASP A 148 -8.43 14.32 -6.00
C ASP A 148 -7.48 15.40 -6.52
N LEU A 149 -7.76 15.95 -7.71
CA LEU A 149 -7.03 17.08 -8.30
C LEU A 149 -7.17 18.33 -7.44
N ALA A 150 -8.39 18.68 -7.06
CA ALA A 150 -8.66 19.87 -6.27
C ALA A 150 -8.00 19.83 -4.88
N ALA A 151 -7.80 18.63 -4.32
CA ALA A 151 -7.21 18.45 -3.00
C ALA A 151 -5.72 18.05 -3.02
N GLY A 152 -5.09 17.94 -4.20
CA GLY A 152 -3.70 17.52 -4.32
C GLY A 152 -3.44 16.14 -3.70
N THR A 153 -4.20 15.14 -4.14
CA THR A 153 -4.13 13.79 -3.59
C THR A 153 -4.10 12.71 -4.66
N LEU A 154 -3.66 11.52 -4.26
CA LEU A 154 -3.52 10.36 -5.12
C LEU A 154 -4.06 9.11 -4.40
N VAL A 155 -4.64 8.20 -5.17
CA VAL A 155 -4.96 6.85 -4.69
C VAL A 155 -3.89 5.91 -5.21
N ILE A 156 -3.19 5.24 -4.31
CA ILE A 156 -2.07 4.35 -4.64
C ILE A 156 -2.37 2.93 -4.17
N HIS A 157 -1.75 1.96 -4.82
CA HIS A 157 -1.59 0.64 -4.24
C HIS A 157 -0.70 0.76 -3.00
N GLN A 158 -1.17 0.18 -1.90
CA GLN A 158 -0.40 0.11 -0.67
C GLN A 158 0.87 -0.68 -0.94
N PRO A 159 2.07 -0.10 -0.67
CA PRO A 159 3.31 -0.85 -0.72
C PRO A 159 3.17 -2.01 0.28
N ARG A 160 3.14 -3.24 -0.24
CA ARG A 160 3.18 -4.42 0.61
C ARG A 160 4.59 -4.45 1.18
N ALA A 161 4.72 -4.17 2.48
CA ALA A 161 5.96 -4.48 3.18
C ALA A 161 6.29 -5.95 2.84
N PRO A 162 7.53 -6.26 2.41
CA PRO A 162 7.93 -7.64 2.25
C PRO A 162 7.54 -8.35 3.54
N ALA A 163 6.78 -9.45 3.45
CA ALA A 163 6.45 -10.22 4.64
C ALA A 163 7.78 -10.49 5.34
N ALA A 164 7.94 -10.01 6.56
CA ALA A 164 9.17 -10.18 7.31
C ALA A 164 9.48 -11.68 7.29
N VAL A 165 10.53 -12.06 6.57
CA VAL A 165 10.88 -13.47 6.45
C VAL A 165 11.40 -13.86 7.82
N GLN A 166 10.52 -14.52 8.57
CA GLN A 166 10.89 -15.21 9.80
C GLN A 166 11.89 -16.29 9.38
N LEU A 167 13.17 -15.98 9.57
CA LEU A 167 14.19 -17.01 9.57
C LEU A 167 13.94 -17.90 10.79
N GLU A 168 14.21 -19.19 10.66
CA GLU A 168 14.23 -20.06 11.83
C GLU A 168 15.18 -19.46 12.88
N PRO A 169 14.81 -19.46 14.17
CA PRO A 169 15.72 -19.04 15.22
C PRO A 169 16.94 -19.97 15.20
N MET A 170 18.03 -19.45 14.66
CA MET A 170 19.30 -20.14 14.54
C MET A 170 20.32 -19.47 15.45
N THR A 171 21.27 -20.26 15.93
CA THR A 171 22.41 -19.72 16.67
C THR A 171 23.18 -18.76 15.75
N PRO A 172 23.23 -17.45 16.06
CA PRO A 172 23.99 -16.50 15.26
C PRO A 172 25.47 -16.84 15.37
N LEU A 173 26.19 -16.64 14.28
CA LEU A 173 27.63 -16.87 14.26
C LEU A 173 28.33 -15.82 13.38
N PRO A 174 29.35 -15.13 13.91
CA PRO A 174 30.04 -14.07 13.16
C PRO A 174 30.72 -14.61 11.92
N ALA A 175 30.76 -13.77 10.88
CA ALA A 175 31.52 -14.07 9.67
C ALA A 175 33.01 -14.28 10.02
N PRO A 176 33.68 -15.30 9.45
CA PRO A 176 35.08 -15.59 9.74
C PRO A 176 36.06 -14.54 9.17
N PHE A 177 35.56 -13.61 8.36
CA PHE A 177 36.30 -12.52 7.74
C PHE A 177 35.43 -11.25 7.69
N ALA A 178 36.08 -10.09 7.52
CA ALA A 178 35.38 -8.82 7.43
C ALA A 178 34.58 -8.74 6.13
N LEU A 179 33.28 -8.43 6.24
CA LEU A 179 32.38 -8.22 5.12
C LEU A 179 32.16 -6.72 4.90
N SER A 180 32.29 -6.27 3.66
CA SER A 180 31.86 -4.93 3.24
C SER A 180 30.34 -4.78 3.35
N ALA A 181 29.84 -3.53 3.38
CA ALA A 181 28.40 -3.28 3.46
C ALA A 181 27.61 -3.88 2.29
N ALA A 182 28.22 -3.99 1.11
CA ALA A 182 27.59 -4.63 -0.05
C ALA A 182 27.47 -6.15 0.14
N GLU A 183 28.51 -6.80 0.69
CA GLU A 183 28.51 -8.24 0.96
C GLU A 183 27.58 -8.60 2.12
N GLN A 184 27.53 -7.78 3.17
CA GLN A 184 26.57 -7.95 4.28
C GLN A 184 25.14 -7.94 3.75
N ARG A 185 24.79 -6.97 2.88
CA ARG A 185 23.48 -6.91 2.22
C ARG A 185 23.21 -8.14 1.37
N ALA A 186 24.21 -8.68 0.68
CA ALA A 186 24.06 -9.89 -0.14
C ALA A 186 23.77 -11.13 0.71
N VAL A 187 24.48 -11.30 1.84
CA VAL A 187 24.26 -12.40 2.79
C VAL A 187 22.87 -12.29 3.45
N LEU A 188 22.48 -11.09 3.88
CA LEU A 188 21.14 -10.83 4.42
C LEU A 188 20.05 -11.12 3.38
N ALA A 189 20.23 -10.64 2.14
CA ALA A 189 19.30 -10.89 1.04
C ALA A 189 19.18 -12.37 0.68
N TYR A 190 20.29 -13.13 0.72
CA TYR A 190 20.26 -14.57 0.55
C TYR A 190 19.42 -15.23 1.64
N GLY A 191 19.67 -14.91 2.92
CA GLY A 191 18.91 -15.43 4.05
C GLY A 191 17.40 -15.16 3.91
N GLU A 192 17.02 -13.91 3.59
CA GLU A 192 15.61 -13.53 3.40
C GLU A 192 14.94 -14.25 2.22
N ARG A 193 15.64 -14.40 1.09
CA ARG A 193 15.04 -14.96 -0.13
C ARG A 193 15.17 -16.47 -0.25
N GLN A 194 15.90 -17.12 0.66
CA GLN A 194 16.18 -18.54 0.56
C GLN A 194 14.91 -19.39 0.42
N ARG A 195 13.82 -19.07 1.14
CA ARG A 195 12.54 -19.81 1.02
C ARG A 195 11.88 -19.69 -0.37
N GLN A 196 12.25 -18.69 -1.17
CA GLN A 196 11.77 -18.50 -2.54
C GLN A 196 12.68 -19.18 -3.58
N LEU A 197 13.88 -19.62 -3.19
CA LEU A 197 14.83 -20.30 -4.07
C LEU A 197 14.61 -21.81 -4.05
N SER A 198 14.78 -22.47 -5.20
CA SER A 198 14.78 -23.92 -5.27
C SER A 198 15.93 -24.52 -4.43
N PRO A 199 15.78 -25.74 -3.88
CA PRO A 199 16.85 -26.40 -3.11
C PRO A 199 18.22 -26.38 -3.82
N ALA A 200 18.24 -26.77 -5.10
CA ALA A 200 19.46 -26.78 -5.90
C ALA A 200 20.11 -25.39 -6.04
N ARG A 201 19.32 -24.31 -6.25
CA ARG A 201 19.89 -22.96 -6.38
C ARG A 201 20.44 -22.43 -5.07
N ARG A 202 19.84 -22.81 -3.94
CA ARG A 202 20.35 -22.47 -2.61
C ARG A 202 21.70 -23.09 -2.36
N GLU A 203 21.81 -24.39 -2.62
CA GLU A 203 23.05 -25.16 -2.47
C GLU A 203 24.14 -24.64 -3.43
N GLU A 204 23.78 -24.34 -4.68
CA GLU A 204 24.71 -23.77 -5.65
C GLU A 204 25.29 -22.42 -5.19
N LEU A 205 24.41 -21.46 -4.83
CA LEU A 205 24.84 -20.12 -4.41
C LEU A 205 25.64 -20.17 -3.10
N ALA A 206 25.23 -20.99 -2.13
CA ALA A 206 25.98 -21.16 -0.90
C ALA A 206 27.30 -21.89 -1.13
N GLY A 207 27.30 -22.89 -2.02
CA GLY A 207 28.47 -23.68 -2.39
C GLY A 207 29.60 -22.84 -2.99
N LEU A 208 29.28 -21.75 -3.71
CA LEU A 208 30.28 -20.79 -4.19
C LEU A 208 31.10 -20.17 -3.04
N LEU A 209 30.52 -20.06 -1.85
CA LEU A 209 31.16 -19.49 -0.66
C LEU A 209 31.73 -20.56 0.28
N ALA A 210 31.49 -21.86 0.01
CA ALA A 210 31.95 -22.95 0.87
C ALA A 210 33.47 -22.95 1.11
N PRO A 211 34.33 -22.73 0.09
CA PRO A 211 35.79 -22.66 0.30
C PRO A 211 36.20 -21.48 1.18
N LEU A 212 35.54 -20.33 1.03
CA LEU A 212 35.82 -19.11 1.82
C LEU A 212 35.37 -19.26 3.28
N LEU A 213 34.29 -20.02 3.51
CA LEU A 213 33.76 -20.30 4.83
C LEU A 213 34.46 -21.48 5.53
N GLY A 214 35.32 -22.22 4.81
CA GLY A 214 36.01 -23.40 5.34
C GLY A 214 35.07 -24.55 5.68
N VAL A 215 33.94 -24.67 4.96
CA VAL A 215 32.92 -25.71 5.19
C VAL A 215 32.66 -26.48 3.90
N THR A 216 31.99 -27.64 4.03
CA THR A 216 31.55 -28.40 2.85
C THR A 216 30.40 -27.70 2.13
N ALA A 217 30.19 -28.00 0.85
CA ALA A 217 29.10 -27.42 0.07
C ALA A 217 27.71 -27.70 0.68
N GLU A 218 27.54 -28.85 1.34
CA GLU A 218 26.31 -29.22 2.05
C GLU A 218 26.07 -28.37 3.31
N GLN A 219 27.14 -27.93 3.99
CA GLN A 219 27.07 -27.13 5.21
C GLN A 219 27.00 -25.62 4.94
N ALA A 220 27.41 -25.19 3.74
CA ALA A 220 27.46 -23.77 3.37
C ALA A 220 26.10 -23.04 3.48
N PRO A 221 24.94 -23.62 3.10
CA PRO A 221 23.65 -22.97 3.26
C PRO A 221 23.33 -22.65 4.72
N LEU A 222 23.62 -23.59 5.64
CA LEU A 222 23.41 -23.42 7.07
C LEU A 222 24.38 -22.37 7.64
N ARG A 223 25.64 -22.38 7.19
CA ARG A 223 26.66 -21.44 7.65
C ARG A 223 26.32 -19.99 7.28
N LEU A 224 25.88 -19.76 6.04
CA LEU A 224 25.43 -18.44 5.58
C LEU A 224 24.18 -17.95 6.31
N GLN A 225 23.30 -18.88 6.66
CA GLN A 225 22.12 -18.61 7.46
C GLN A 225 22.47 -18.11 8.87
N GLN A 226 23.45 -18.74 9.54
CA GLN A 226 23.93 -18.31 10.85
C GLN A 226 24.61 -16.93 10.81
N ILE A 227 25.38 -16.66 9.75
CA ILE A 227 26.01 -15.34 9.53
C ILE A 227 24.95 -14.28 9.22
N ALA A 228 23.93 -14.60 8.42
CA ALA A 228 22.82 -13.69 8.17
C ALA A 228 22.03 -13.37 9.44
N ALA A 229 21.90 -14.33 10.37
CA ALA A 229 21.26 -14.11 11.67
C ALA A 229 22.09 -13.17 12.57
N ASP A 230 23.42 -13.33 12.59
CA ASP A 230 24.36 -12.47 13.32
C ASP A 230 24.33 -11.02 12.79
N LEU A 231 24.46 -10.84 11.48
CA LEU A 231 24.44 -9.54 10.81
C LEU A 231 23.14 -8.76 10.99
N ARG A 232 22.02 -9.46 11.20
CA ARG A 232 20.72 -8.83 11.40
C ARG A 232 20.59 -8.21 12.80
N GLY A 233 21.44 -8.62 13.75
CA GLY A 233 21.30 -8.32 15.17
C GLY A 233 20.01 -8.92 15.68
N THR A 234 20.05 -10.17 16.17
CA THR A 234 18.97 -10.61 17.06
C THR A 234 18.90 -9.64 18.25
N PRO A 235 17.71 -9.15 18.65
CA PRO A 235 17.59 -8.41 19.90
C PRO A 235 18.08 -9.24 21.10
#